data_AF-A0A1A8R700-F1
#
_entry.id   AF-A0A1A8R700-F1
#
_cell.length_a   1.000
_cell.length_b   1.000
_cell.length_c   1.000
_cell.angle_alpha   90.00
_cell.angle_beta   90.00
_cell.angle_gamma   90.00
#
_symmetry.space_group_name_H-M   'P 1'
#
loop_
_entity.id
_entity.type
_entity.pdbx_description
1 polymer ?
#
loop_
_entity_poly.entity_id
_entity_poly.type
_entity_poly.pdbx_seq_one_letter_code
_entity_poly.pdbx_strand_id
1 'polypeptide(L)'
;GKEGQVLECSLINSIRVGAIPKDPKILSSFEAVGKTEADLEGCIICICSGTDLVNLSFMFLVAENPDIARKWIEGLRSVIHNFKANNVCPMTCLKKHWMRMCFLTNVNGKIPVRGITRTFASGKTEKGIFQALKDLGLPSGKNDEIEPPDFTFDIFYALTQKICPRTDIEELFKNINGNKTDYLTVDQLVSFLNENQRDPRLNEILFPFYDPKRAMQIIEKYERDEELKKKGRMSSDGFCRYLMSDENAPVFLDRLELYQEMDQPLAHYFISSSHNTYLTGRQFGGKSS
;
A
#
# COMPACT_ATOMS: atom_id res chain seq x y z
N GLY A 1 22.04 10.87 13.66
CA GLY A 1 21.68 10.49 12.28
C GLY A 1 20.92 11.61 11.59
N LYS A 2 20.41 11.39 10.38
CA LYS A 2 19.42 12.28 9.74
C LYS A 2 18.02 11.73 10.02
N GLU A 3 17.00 12.59 9.92
CA GLU A 3 15.61 12.12 9.93
C GLU A 3 15.33 11.21 8.73
N GLY A 4 14.47 10.23 8.94
CA GLY A 4 14.01 9.33 7.90
C GLY A 4 13.15 10.05 6.87
N GLN A 5 13.39 9.77 5.59
CA GLN A 5 12.60 10.28 4.47
C GLN A 5 12.07 9.11 3.65
N VAL A 6 10.84 9.24 3.15
CA VAL A 6 10.16 8.18 2.40
C VAL A 6 9.61 8.74 1.11
N LEU A 7 9.85 8.02 0.01
CA LEU A 7 9.17 8.19 -1.26
C LEU A 7 8.27 6.98 -1.50
N GLU A 8 7.00 7.24 -1.76
CA GLU A 8 6.02 6.19 -2.02
C GLU A 8 6.07 5.78 -3.49
N CYS A 9 6.49 4.54 -3.76
CA CYS A 9 6.74 4.08 -5.14
C CYS A 9 5.49 4.10 -6.03
N SER A 10 4.29 3.93 -5.47
CA SER A 10 3.04 4.04 -6.24
C SER A 10 2.71 5.46 -6.70
N LEU A 11 3.42 6.47 -6.18
CA LEU A 11 3.30 7.86 -6.63
C LEU A 11 4.39 8.24 -7.65
N ILE A 12 5.28 7.31 -8.01
CA ILE A 12 6.31 7.57 -9.02
C ILE A 12 5.69 7.40 -10.41
N ASN A 13 5.73 8.47 -11.19
CA ASN A 13 5.23 8.50 -12.56
C ASN A 13 6.30 8.04 -13.57
N SER A 14 7.56 8.41 -13.36
CA SER A 14 8.65 7.99 -14.24
C SER A 14 10.02 8.03 -13.56
N ILE A 15 10.91 7.18 -14.05
CA ILE A 15 12.31 7.12 -13.64
C ILE A 15 13.18 7.09 -14.89
N ARG A 16 14.12 8.02 -14.97
CA ARG A 16 14.96 8.22 -16.16
C ARG A 16 16.37 8.64 -15.78
N VAL A 17 17.29 8.48 -16.71
CA VAL A 17 18.61 9.14 -16.61
C VAL A 17 18.37 10.64 -16.65
N GLY A 18 18.85 11.35 -15.63
CA GLY A 18 18.74 12.79 -15.51
C GLY A 18 19.81 13.51 -16.33
N ALA A 19 19.56 14.77 -16.65
CA ALA A 19 20.56 15.64 -17.25
C ALA A 19 21.56 16.13 -16.18
N ILE A 20 22.79 16.42 -16.62
CA ILE A 20 23.82 17.04 -15.77
C ILE A 20 23.29 18.38 -15.22
N PRO A 21 23.39 18.65 -13.90
CA PRO A 21 22.89 19.89 -13.34
C PRO A 21 23.66 21.06 -13.92
N LYS A 22 22.95 22.11 -14.32
CA LYS A 22 23.57 23.35 -14.84
C LYS A 22 23.74 24.43 -13.78
N ASP A 23 23.32 24.15 -12.54
CA ASP A 23 23.46 25.09 -11.44
C ASP A 23 24.94 25.16 -11.01
N PRO A 24 25.59 26.35 -11.09
CA PRO A 24 27.01 26.47 -10.78
C PRO A 24 27.36 26.04 -9.35
N LYS A 25 26.47 26.23 -8.36
CA LYS A 25 26.74 25.83 -6.97
C LYS A 25 26.76 24.32 -6.82
N ILE A 26 25.89 23.62 -7.54
CA ILE A 26 25.86 22.16 -7.55
C ILE A 26 27.13 21.63 -8.21
N LEU A 27 27.52 22.18 -9.36
CA LEU A 27 28.74 21.77 -10.06
C LEU A 27 29.99 21.99 -9.20
N SER A 28 30.15 23.16 -8.60
CA SER A 28 31.27 23.44 -7.69
C SER A 28 31.32 22.49 -6.47
N SER A 29 30.17 21.99 -6.01
CA SER A 29 30.14 21.00 -4.93
C SER A 29 30.70 19.63 -5.35
N PHE A 30 30.53 19.26 -6.62
CA PHE A 30 31.12 18.04 -7.19
C PHE A 30 32.60 18.22 -7.51
N GLU A 31 33.00 19.37 -8.04
CA GLU A 31 34.41 19.71 -8.27
C GLU A 31 35.22 19.68 -6.97
N ALA A 32 34.63 20.15 -5.85
CA ALA A 32 35.26 20.11 -4.53
C ALA A 32 35.55 18.70 -4.02
N VAL A 33 34.84 17.68 -4.52
CA VAL A 33 35.10 16.25 -4.25
C VAL A 33 35.83 15.55 -5.40
N GLY A 34 36.40 16.33 -6.33
CA GLY A 34 37.23 15.83 -7.43
C GLY A 34 36.45 15.22 -8.59
N LYS A 35 35.14 15.47 -8.71
CA LYS A 35 34.33 15.02 -9.85
C LYS A 35 34.15 16.14 -10.87
N THR A 36 34.38 15.83 -12.13
CA THR A 36 34.10 16.70 -13.27
C THR A 36 32.70 16.47 -13.84
N GLU A 37 32.24 17.34 -14.73
CA GLU A 37 30.97 17.12 -15.44
C GLU A 37 30.94 15.80 -16.22
N ALA A 38 32.07 15.39 -16.81
CA ALA A 38 32.18 14.14 -17.54
C ALA A 38 31.95 12.92 -16.62
N ASP A 39 32.35 13.01 -15.36
CA ASP A 39 32.14 11.93 -14.37
C ASP A 39 30.67 11.80 -13.94
N LEU A 40 29.84 12.81 -14.21
CA LEU A 40 28.40 12.79 -13.92
C LEU A 40 27.57 12.21 -15.06
N GLU A 41 28.17 12.01 -16.24
CA GLU A 41 27.47 11.47 -17.41
C GLU A 41 26.90 10.07 -17.12
N GLY A 42 25.59 9.93 -17.28
CA GLY A 42 24.90 8.66 -16.99
C GLY A 42 24.75 8.29 -15.51
N CYS A 43 25.29 9.09 -14.58
CA CYS A 43 25.23 8.83 -13.13
C CYS A 43 23.96 9.37 -12.47
N ILE A 44 23.21 10.24 -13.16
CA ILE A 44 22.09 10.97 -12.56
C ILE A 44 20.80 10.19 -12.77
N ILE A 45 20.08 9.98 -11.68
CA ILE A 45 18.75 9.38 -11.67
C ILE A 45 17.75 10.49 -11.40
N CYS A 46 16.82 10.69 -12.32
CA CYS A 46 15.68 11.60 -12.16
C CYS A 46 14.43 10.78 -11.88
N ILE A 47 13.87 10.96 -10.68
CA ILE A 47 12.62 10.36 -10.25
C ILE A 47 11.55 11.45 -10.28
N CYS A 48 10.51 11.22 -11.07
CA CYS A 48 9.35 12.08 -11.18
C CYS A 48 8.18 11.43 -10.44
N SER A 49 7.60 12.14 -9.47
CA SER A 49 6.51 11.64 -8.63
C SER A 49 5.47 12.71 -8.38
N GLY A 50 4.21 12.33 -8.28
CA GLY A 50 3.11 13.23 -8.03
C GLY A 50 1.81 12.49 -7.74
N THR A 51 0.89 13.17 -7.06
CA THR A 51 -0.49 12.67 -6.86
C THR A 51 -1.33 12.82 -8.12
N ASP A 52 -0.92 13.67 -9.05
CA ASP A 52 -1.52 13.89 -10.34
C ASP A 52 -0.44 14.20 -11.38
N LEU A 53 -0.83 14.25 -12.67
CA LEU A 53 0.09 14.43 -13.78
C LEU A 53 0.50 15.90 -14.03
N VAL A 54 0.00 16.84 -13.23
CA VAL A 54 0.28 18.28 -13.36
C VAL A 54 1.22 18.75 -12.24
N ASN A 55 0.93 18.38 -11.00
CA ASN A 55 1.68 18.72 -9.80
C ASN A 55 2.79 17.69 -9.55
N LEU A 56 3.80 17.73 -10.41
CA LEU A 56 4.93 16.81 -10.36
C LEU A 56 6.07 17.35 -9.47
N SER A 57 6.65 16.45 -8.69
CA SER A 57 7.90 16.66 -7.95
C SER A 57 9.03 15.87 -8.63
N PHE A 58 10.22 16.47 -8.65
CA PHE A 58 11.42 15.87 -9.23
C PHE A 58 12.48 15.69 -8.16
N MET A 59 12.92 14.45 -7.98
CA MET A 59 14.05 14.09 -7.13
C MET A 59 15.22 13.68 -8.02
N PHE A 60 16.38 14.27 -7.78
CA PHE A 60 17.62 13.96 -8.49
C PHE A 60 18.58 13.28 -7.53
N LEU A 61 19.04 12.09 -7.90
CA LEU A 61 20.05 11.32 -7.18
C LEU A 61 21.27 11.15 -8.08
N VAL A 62 22.47 11.19 -7.49
CA VAL A 62 23.72 10.97 -8.22
C VAL A 62 24.35 9.69 -7.71
N ALA A 63 24.39 8.68 -8.58
CA ALA A 63 25.06 7.42 -8.29
C ALA A 63 26.59 7.60 -8.33
N GLU A 64 27.31 6.61 -7.80
CA GLU A 64 28.77 6.62 -7.83
C GLU A 64 29.31 6.46 -9.26
N ASN A 65 28.61 5.69 -10.10
CA ASN A 65 28.95 5.44 -11.50
C ASN A 65 27.69 5.11 -12.33
N PRO A 66 27.78 5.09 -13.68
CA PRO A 66 26.64 4.84 -14.55
C PRO A 66 26.04 3.44 -14.39
N ASP A 67 26.84 2.45 -14.00
CA ASP A 67 26.36 1.09 -13.79
C ASP A 67 25.41 0.98 -12.60
N ILE A 68 25.76 1.64 -11.50
CA ILE A 68 24.90 1.73 -10.31
C ILE A 68 23.63 2.52 -10.64
N ALA A 69 23.74 3.63 -11.37
CA ALA A 69 22.57 4.38 -11.81
C ALA A 69 21.59 3.52 -12.61
N ARG A 70 22.12 2.75 -13.58
CA ARG A 70 21.32 1.84 -14.40
C ARG A 70 20.62 0.76 -13.56
N LYS A 71 21.35 0.12 -12.64
CA LYS A 71 20.78 -0.90 -11.74
C LYS A 71 19.64 -0.34 -10.88
N TRP A 72 19.81 0.88 -10.35
CA TRP A 72 18.74 1.55 -9.61
C TRP A 72 17.53 1.87 -10.48
N ILE A 73 17.75 2.38 -11.69
CA ILE A 73 16.67 2.69 -12.64
C ILE A 73 15.90 1.41 -13.00
N GLU A 74 16.60 0.33 -13.35
CA GLU A 74 15.98 -0.96 -13.70
C GLU A 74 15.24 -1.58 -12.52
N GLY A 75 15.87 -1.59 -11.34
CA GLY A 75 15.26 -2.11 -10.12
C GLY A 75 13.99 -1.34 -9.76
N LEU A 76 14.03 -0.01 -9.69
CA LEU A 76 12.85 0.78 -9.39
C LEU A 76 11.78 0.69 -10.49
N ARG A 77 12.15 0.60 -11.77
CA ARG A 77 11.21 0.36 -12.88
C ARG A 77 10.44 -0.94 -12.70
N SER A 78 11.10 -2.01 -12.29
CA SER A 78 10.43 -3.29 -12.01
C SER A 78 9.36 -3.18 -10.91
N VAL A 79 9.58 -2.29 -9.93
CA VAL A 79 8.62 -2.03 -8.85
C VAL A 79 7.43 -1.19 -9.33
N ILE A 80 7.68 -0.11 -10.09
CA ILE A 80 6.60 0.79 -10.54
C ILE A 80 5.77 0.23 -11.70
N HIS A 81 6.31 -0.71 -12.48
CA HIS A 81 5.57 -1.44 -13.52
C HIS A 81 4.75 -2.62 -12.97
N ASN A 82 4.51 -2.66 -11.67
CA ASN A 82 3.62 -3.63 -11.05
C ASN A 82 2.17 -3.10 -11.04
N PHE A 83 1.39 -3.48 -12.06
CA PHE A 83 -0.03 -3.07 -12.17
C PHE A 83 -0.91 -3.53 -11.00
N LYS A 84 -0.50 -4.60 -10.28
CA LYS A 84 -1.19 -5.07 -9.08
C LYS A 84 -0.93 -4.18 -7.87
N ALA A 85 0.17 -3.40 -7.86
CA ALA A 85 0.53 -2.54 -6.74
C ALA A 85 -0.52 -1.44 -6.46
N ASN A 86 -1.30 -1.06 -7.46
CA ASN A 86 -2.40 -0.10 -7.32
C ASN A 86 -3.72 -0.74 -6.85
N ASN A 87 -3.80 -2.07 -6.82
CA ASN A 87 -5.01 -2.84 -6.50
C ASN A 87 -4.78 -3.79 -5.31
N VAL A 88 -3.82 -3.47 -4.44
CA VAL A 88 -3.51 -4.30 -3.27
C VAL A 88 -4.66 -4.27 -2.25
N CYS A 89 -4.88 -5.39 -1.56
CA CYS A 89 -5.92 -5.46 -0.54
C CYS A 89 -5.75 -4.48 0.64
N PRO A 90 -6.84 -4.17 1.38
CA PRO A 90 -6.80 -3.29 2.54
C PRO A 90 -5.74 -3.67 3.59
N MET A 91 -5.52 -4.97 3.83
CA MET A 91 -4.48 -5.44 4.75
C MET A 91 -3.08 -5.02 4.31
N THR A 92 -2.79 -5.07 3.01
CA THR A 92 -1.51 -4.62 2.45
C THR A 92 -1.37 -3.11 2.51
N CYS A 93 -2.47 -2.35 2.31
CA CYS A 93 -2.47 -0.90 2.55
C CYS A 93 -2.13 -0.55 4.00
N LEU A 94 -2.67 -1.27 4.98
CA LEU A 94 -2.31 -1.10 6.39
C LEU A 94 -0.83 -1.40 6.64
N LYS A 95 -0.29 -2.50 6.08
CA LYS A 95 1.14 -2.82 6.16
C LYS A 95 2.02 -1.72 5.57
N LYS A 96 1.64 -1.17 4.42
CA LYS A 96 2.34 -0.05 3.78
C LYS A 96 2.40 1.18 4.69
N HIS A 97 1.28 1.50 5.35
CA HIS A 97 1.22 2.63 6.28
C HIS A 97 2.08 2.40 7.53
N TRP A 98 2.05 1.18 8.07
CA TRP A 98 2.95 0.77 9.15
C TRP A 98 4.42 0.93 8.76
N MET A 99 4.83 0.37 7.62
CA MET A 99 6.19 0.47 7.10
C MET A 99 6.63 1.93 6.94
N ARG A 100 5.74 2.78 6.40
CA ARG A 100 5.99 4.22 6.26
C ARG A 100 6.34 4.87 7.60
N MET A 101 5.59 4.56 8.67
CA MET A 101 5.89 5.10 10.00
C MET A 101 7.22 4.58 10.54
N CYS A 102 7.53 3.30 10.33
CA CYS A 102 8.81 2.70 10.73
C CYS A 102 10.01 3.32 9.99
N PHE A 103 9.83 3.85 8.78
CA PHE A 103 10.88 4.54 8.04
C PHE A 103 10.99 6.04 8.34
N LEU A 104 9.95 6.66 8.92
CA LEU A 104 9.93 8.07 9.31
C LEU A 104 10.49 8.25 10.73
N THR A 105 11.71 7.77 10.96
CA THR A 105 12.39 7.87 12.25
C THR A 105 12.99 9.26 12.48
N ASN A 106 13.17 9.63 13.75
CA ASN A 106 13.95 10.80 14.12
C ASN A 106 15.46 10.60 13.87
N VAL A 107 16.27 11.60 14.24
CA VAL A 107 17.74 11.56 14.13
C VAL A 107 18.41 10.44 14.94
N ASN A 108 17.70 9.88 15.93
CA ASN A 108 18.16 8.78 16.79
C ASN A 108 17.73 7.41 16.24
N GLY A 109 17.03 7.34 15.11
CA GLY A 109 16.53 6.10 14.53
C GLY A 109 15.28 5.54 15.22
N LYS A 110 14.59 6.34 16.05
CA LYS A 110 13.37 5.94 16.77
C LYS A 110 12.12 6.49 16.12
N ILE A 111 10.98 5.84 16.35
CA ILE A 111 9.68 6.23 15.79
C ILE A 111 9.03 7.27 16.73
N PRO A 112 8.82 8.52 16.29
CA PRO A 112 8.22 9.54 17.14
C PRO A 112 6.72 9.31 17.32
N VAL A 113 6.22 9.33 18.58
CA VAL A 113 4.78 9.17 18.88
C VAL A 113 3.93 10.23 18.17
N ARG A 114 4.46 11.46 18.00
CA ARG A 114 3.80 12.54 17.25
C ARG A 114 3.50 12.16 15.79
N GLY A 115 4.31 11.30 15.16
CA GLY A 115 4.04 10.79 13.81
C GLY A 115 2.82 9.88 13.77
N ILE A 116 2.65 9.07 14.82
CA ILE A 116 1.50 8.17 15.00
C ILE A 116 0.23 8.97 15.29
N THR A 117 0.29 9.99 16.16
CA THR A 117 -0.90 10.81 16.44
C THR A 117 -1.40 11.55 15.20
N ARG A 118 -0.49 12.08 14.37
CA ARG A 118 -0.85 12.72 13.10
C ARG A 118 -1.54 11.76 12.13
N THR A 119 -1.14 10.49 12.11
CA THR A 119 -1.77 9.45 11.28
C THR A 119 -3.24 9.26 11.63
N PHE A 120 -3.58 9.25 12.92
CA PHE A 120 -4.92 8.92 13.40
C PHE A 120 -5.77 10.14 13.79
N ALA A 121 -5.27 11.35 13.55
CA ALA A 121 -5.88 12.60 14.00
C ALA A 121 -7.29 12.86 13.43
N SER A 122 -7.65 12.24 12.31
CA SER A 122 -9.00 12.33 11.72
C SER A 122 -10.03 11.43 12.41
N GLY A 123 -9.61 10.35 13.07
CA GLY A 123 -10.51 9.33 13.62
C GLY A 123 -10.70 9.39 15.14
N LYS A 124 -9.72 9.93 15.89
CA LYS A 124 -9.76 10.04 17.36
C LYS A 124 -9.04 11.29 17.83
N THR A 125 -9.38 11.74 19.04
CA THR A 125 -8.64 12.80 19.73
C THR A 125 -7.25 12.33 20.11
N GLU A 126 -6.27 13.24 20.22
CA GLU A 126 -4.90 12.91 20.65
C GLU A 126 -4.87 12.14 21.97
N LYS A 127 -5.72 12.55 22.95
CA LYS A 127 -5.85 11.85 24.24
C LYS A 127 -6.29 10.40 24.07
N GLY A 128 -7.22 10.13 23.15
CA GLY A 128 -7.67 8.78 22.84
C GLY A 128 -6.57 7.93 22.20
N ILE A 129 -5.77 8.53 21.32
CA ILE A 129 -4.62 7.86 20.68
C ILE A 129 -3.55 7.51 21.72
N PHE A 130 -3.21 8.44 22.62
CA PHE A 130 -2.26 8.17 23.72
C PHE A 130 -2.74 7.06 24.66
N GLN A 131 -4.03 7.04 24.99
CA GLN A 131 -4.59 5.96 25.79
C GLN A 131 -4.48 4.61 25.06
N ALA A 132 -4.77 4.57 23.76
CA ALA A 132 -4.66 3.35 22.97
C ALA A 132 -3.21 2.82 22.89
N LEU A 133 -2.23 3.72 22.74
CA LEU A 133 -0.81 3.37 22.81
C LEU A 133 -0.42 2.78 24.17
N LYS A 134 -0.84 3.46 25.25
CA LYS A 134 -0.58 3.02 26.63
C LYS A 134 -1.13 1.62 26.90
N ASP A 135 -2.35 1.36 26.45
CA ASP A 135 -2.99 0.06 26.66
C ASP A 135 -2.34 -1.08 25.85
N LEU A 136 -1.59 -0.75 24.80
CA LEU A 136 -0.77 -1.68 24.04
C LEU A 136 0.67 -1.78 24.57
N GLY A 137 0.97 -1.14 25.69
CA GLY A 137 2.30 -1.15 26.31
C GLY A 137 3.33 -0.28 25.57
N LEU A 138 2.89 0.62 24.69
CA LEU A 138 3.78 1.51 23.95
C LEU A 138 3.98 2.85 24.69
N PRO A 139 5.13 3.53 24.47
CA PRO A 139 5.31 4.92 24.86
C PRO A 139 4.16 5.80 24.34
N SER A 140 3.60 6.64 25.22
CA SER A 140 2.34 7.34 24.96
C SER A 140 2.41 8.85 25.23
N GLY A 141 3.58 9.37 25.63
CA GLY A 141 3.82 10.79 25.78
C GLY A 141 3.96 11.48 24.42
N LYS A 142 3.60 12.76 24.36
CA LYS A 142 3.61 13.56 23.11
C LYS A 142 4.98 13.60 22.43
N ASN A 143 6.05 13.60 23.23
CA ASN A 143 7.43 13.66 22.77
C ASN A 143 8.17 12.32 22.97
N ASP A 144 7.43 11.25 23.28
CA ASP A 144 8.01 9.95 23.46
C ASP A 144 8.40 9.36 22.09
N GLU A 145 9.29 8.39 22.15
CA GLU A 145 9.87 7.71 21.01
C GLU A 145 9.75 6.20 21.23
N ILE A 146 9.45 5.46 20.17
CA ILE A 146 9.27 4.01 20.20
C ILE A 146 10.45 3.35 19.50
N GLU A 147 11.01 2.30 20.10
CA GLU A 147 12.03 1.48 19.45
C GLU A 147 11.41 0.70 18.27
N PRO A 148 12.02 0.67 17.08
CA PRO A 148 11.46 -0.03 15.92
C PRO A 148 11.07 -1.51 16.16
N PRO A 149 11.83 -2.31 16.94
CA PRO A 149 11.45 -3.69 17.27
C PRO A 149 10.15 -3.81 18.06
N ASP A 150 9.81 -2.81 18.87
CA ASP A 150 8.61 -2.82 19.72
C ASP A 150 7.35 -2.47 18.91
N PHE A 151 7.51 -1.79 17.78
CA PHE A 151 6.40 -1.38 16.91
C PHE A 151 6.19 -2.34 15.74
N THR A 152 5.88 -3.60 16.05
CA THR A 152 5.60 -4.63 15.05
C THR A 152 4.28 -4.38 14.30
N PHE A 153 4.09 -5.07 13.17
CA PHE A 153 2.82 -4.96 12.43
C PHE A 153 1.61 -5.43 13.25
N ASP A 154 1.75 -6.47 14.08
CA ASP A 154 0.64 -6.95 14.90
C ASP A 154 0.24 -5.91 15.97
N ILE A 155 1.22 -5.21 16.56
CA ILE A 155 0.96 -4.08 17.47
C ILE A 155 0.28 -2.92 16.74
N PHE A 156 0.75 -2.56 15.55
CA PHE A 156 0.11 -1.54 14.73
C PHE A 156 -1.32 -1.94 14.34
N TYR A 157 -1.55 -3.18 13.93
CA TYR A 157 -2.87 -3.69 13.60
C TYR A 157 -3.81 -3.61 14.82
N ALA A 158 -3.37 -4.05 16.00
CA ALA A 158 -4.13 -3.91 17.24
C ALA A 158 -4.44 -2.43 17.56
N LEU A 159 -3.50 -1.52 17.32
CA LEU A 159 -3.72 -0.08 17.45
C LEU A 159 -4.82 0.42 16.50
N THR A 160 -4.82 -0.02 15.24
CA THR A 160 -5.86 0.35 14.28
C THR A 160 -7.25 -0.13 14.71
N GLN A 161 -7.37 -1.36 15.21
CA GLN A 161 -8.63 -1.90 15.72
C GLN A 161 -9.11 -1.13 16.96
N LYS A 162 -8.19 -0.67 17.81
CA LYS A 162 -8.53 0.10 19.01
C LYS A 162 -8.97 1.52 18.73
N ILE A 163 -8.32 2.18 17.77
CA ILE A 163 -8.63 3.56 17.38
C ILE A 163 -9.87 3.60 16.47
N CYS A 164 -9.96 2.70 15.50
CA CYS A 164 -11.01 2.63 14.49
C CYS A 164 -11.60 1.22 14.45
N PRO A 165 -12.39 0.81 15.47
CA PRO A 165 -13.00 -0.51 15.49
C PRO A 165 -13.95 -0.69 14.31
N ARG A 166 -13.92 -1.87 13.69
CA ARG A 166 -14.77 -2.24 12.55
C ARG A 166 -16.11 -2.78 13.03
N THR A 167 -16.92 -1.91 13.63
CA THR A 167 -18.25 -2.27 14.16
C THR A 167 -19.20 -2.78 13.09
N ASP A 168 -19.01 -2.33 11.85
CA ASP A 168 -19.70 -2.82 10.65
C ASP A 168 -19.42 -4.31 10.36
N ILE A 169 -18.15 -4.73 10.49
CA ILE A 169 -17.77 -6.14 10.35
C ILE A 169 -18.26 -6.96 11.54
N GLU A 170 -18.20 -6.42 12.75
CA GLU A 170 -18.74 -7.09 13.95
C GLU A 170 -20.24 -7.35 13.83
N GLU A 171 -21.00 -6.40 13.30
CA GLU A 171 -22.44 -6.55 13.03
C GLU A 171 -22.71 -7.60 11.95
N LEU A 172 -21.96 -7.57 10.84
CA LEU A 172 -22.05 -8.59 9.81
C LEU A 172 -21.76 -9.99 10.37
N PHE A 173 -20.68 -10.13 11.16
CA PHE A 173 -20.30 -11.39 11.79
C PHE A 173 -21.41 -11.94 12.69
N LYS A 174 -22.01 -11.07 13.50
CA LYS A 174 -23.16 -11.40 14.36
C LYS A 174 -24.40 -11.83 13.56
N ASN A 175 -24.65 -11.19 12.42
CA ASN A 175 -25.76 -11.54 11.55
C ASN A 175 -25.58 -12.95 10.93
N ILE A 176 -24.36 -13.29 10.50
CA ILE A 176 -24.06 -14.62 9.95
C ILE A 176 -24.17 -15.70 11.05
N ASN A 177 -23.68 -15.42 12.26
CA ASN A 177 -23.69 -16.40 13.35
C ASN A 177 -25.04 -16.50 14.10
N GLY A 178 -25.95 -15.54 13.87
CA GLY A 178 -27.26 -15.46 14.53
C GLY A 178 -27.20 -15.00 16.00
N ASN A 179 -26.17 -14.25 16.39
CA ASN A 179 -25.82 -13.87 17.77
C ASN A 179 -25.67 -15.05 18.76
N LYS A 180 -25.32 -16.25 18.28
CA LYS A 180 -25.29 -17.46 19.12
C LYS A 180 -23.92 -17.75 19.72
N THR A 181 -22.86 -17.38 19.02
CA THR A 181 -21.48 -17.76 19.31
C THR A 181 -20.53 -16.59 19.07
N ASP A 182 -19.31 -16.71 19.58
CA ASP A 182 -18.17 -15.81 19.34
C ASP A 182 -17.30 -16.25 18.13
N TYR A 183 -17.70 -17.33 17.44
CA TYR A 183 -17.07 -17.86 16.25
C TYR A 183 -18.09 -18.20 15.15
N LEU A 184 -17.62 -18.28 13.91
CA LEU A 184 -18.29 -18.92 12.77
C LEU A 184 -17.82 -20.36 12.62
N THR A 185 -18.73 -21.26 12.29
CA THR A 185 -18.42 -22.63 11.85
C THR A 185 -18.03 -22.68 10.38
N VAL A 186 -17.42 -23.78 9.95
CA VAL A 186 -17.13 -24.05 8.52
C VAL A 186 -18.38 -23.91 7.67
N ASP A 187 -19.50 -24.52 8.07
CA ASP A 187 -20.75 -24.49 7.30
C ASP A 187 -21.32 -23.06 7.18
N GLN A 188 -21.26 -22.27 8.26
CA GLN A 188 -21.69 -20.87 8.22
C GLN A 188 -20.82 -20.04 7.26
N LEU A 189 -19.50 -20.28 7.26
CA LEU A 189 -18.58 -19.63 6.34
C LEU A 189 -18.84 -20.05 4.89
N VAL A 190 -19.10 -21.33 4.63
CA VAL A 190 -19.46 -21.84 3.29
C VAL A 190 -20.73 -21.19 2.78
N SER A 191 -21.78 -21.13 3.60
CA SER A 191 -23.03 -20.44 3.25
C SER A 191 -22.78 -18.98 2.92
N PHE A 192 -22.07 -18.24 3.77
CA PHE A 192 -21.75 -16.83 3.51
C PHE A 192 -20.99 -16.62 2.19
N LEU A 193 -19.99 -17.47 1.89
CA LEU A 193 -19.20 -17.36 0.68
C LEU A 193 -20.04 -17.58 -0.58
N ASN A 194 -20.94 -18.57 -0.55
CA ASN A 194 -21.75 -18.93 -1.70
C ASN A 194 -22.99 -18.04 -1.89
N GLU A 195 -23.59 -17.58 -0.80
CA GLU A 195 -24.85 -16.81 -0.83
C GLU A 195 -24.62 -15.29 -0.90
N ASN A 196 -23.52 -14.79 -0.32
CA ASN A 196 -23.28 -13.34 -0.22
C ASN A 196 -22.06 -12.84 -1.01
N GLN A 197 -20.99 -13.64 -1.12
CA GLN A 197 -19.76 -13.19 -1.80
C GLN A 197 -19.70 -13.58 -3.28
N ARG A 198 -20.41 -14.65 -3.67
CA ARG A 198 -20.43 -15.11 -5.05
C ARG A 198 -21.28 -14.20 -5.94
N ASP A 199 -20.75 -13.82 -7.09
CA ASP A 199 -21.56 -13.21 -8.15
C ASP A 199 -22.47 -14.28 -8.80
N PRO A 200 -23.80 -14.15 -8.71
CA PRO A 200 -24.73 -15.16 -9.21
C PRO A 200 -24.72 -15.31 -10.74
N ARG A 201 -24.06 -14.40 -11.47
CA ARG A 201 -23.91 -14.47 -12.94
C ARG A 201 -22.78 -15.40 -13.37
N LEU A 202 -21.93 -15.84 -12.45
CA LEU A 202 -20.78 -16.69 -12.77
C LEU A 202 -21.19 -18.13 -13.03
N ASN A 203 -20.65 -18.70 -14.10
CA ASN A 203 -20.85 -20.10 -14.45
C ASN A 203 -20.31 -21.04 -13.34
N GLU A 204 -21.13 -21.99 -12.90
CA GLU A 204 -20.82 -22.89 -11.78
C GLU A 204 -19.73 -23.93 -12.10
N ILE A 205 -19.50 -24.24 -13.37
CA ILE A 205 -18.45 -25.18 -13.78
C ILE A 205 -17.10 -24.47 -13.81
N LEU A 206 -17.05 -23.27 -14.38
CA LEU A 206 -15.82 -22.46 -14.46
C LEU A 206 -15.43 -21.86 -13.10
N PHE A 207 -16.43 -21.51 -12.30
CA PHE A 207 -16.28 -20.95 -10.96
C PHE A 207 -17.08 -21.82 -10.00
N PRO A 208 -16.51 -22.93 -9.48
CA PRO A 208 -17.23 -23.81 -8.56
C PRO A 208 -17.63 -23.10 -7.27
N PHE A 209 -18.66 -23.63 -6.60
CA PHE A 209 -19.04 -23.20 -5.26
C PHE A 209 -17.92 -23.50 -4.26
N TYR A 210 -17.87 -22.69 -3.20
CA TYR A 210 -17.03 -22.95 -2.05
C TYR A 210 -17.51 -24.20 -1.34
N ASP A 211 -16.58 -25.08 -1.00
CA ASP A 211 -16.82 -26.30 -0.22
C ASP A 211 -16.20 -26.19 1.19
N PRO A 212 -16.49 -27.13 2.10
CA PRO A 212 -15.91 -27.12 3.45
C PRO A 212 -14.38 -27.13 3.47
N LYS A 213 -13.75 -27.77 2.49
CA LYS A 213 -12.29 -27.84 2.38
C LYS A 213 -11.71 -26.45 2.08
N ARG A 214 -12.31 -25.70 1.17
CA ARG A 214 -11.91 -24.34 0.82
C ARG A 214 -12.14 -23.38 1.98
N ALA A 215 -13.28 -23.50 2.68
CA ALA A 215 -13.54 -22.72 3.89
C ALA A 215 -12.50 -23.00 5.00
N MET A 216 -12.11 -24.26 5.20
CA MET A 216 -11.03 -24.61 6.14
C MET A 216 -9.68 -23.98 5.77
N GLN A 217 -9.32 -23.93 4.50
CA GLN A 217 -8.08 -23.24 4.06
C GLN A 217 -8.10 -21.74 4.39
N ILE A 218 -9.27 -21.10 4.27
CA ILE A 218 -9.44 -19.69 4.66
C ILE A 218 -9.25 -19.54 6.17
N ILE A 219 -9.86 -20.43 6.98
CA ILE A 219 -9.70 -20.43 8.44
C ILE A 219 -8.22 -20.60 8.81
N GLU A 220 -7.53 -21.61 8.27
CA GLU A 220 -6.12 -21.88 8.56
C GLU A 220 -5.22 -20.67 8.25
N LYS A 221 -5.54 -19.93 7.20
CA LYS A 221 -4.76 -18.78 6.74
C LYS A 221 -5.00 -17.49 7.53
N TYR A 222 -6.24 -17.20 7.90
CA TYR A 222 -6.61 -15.88 8.46
C TYR A 222 -6.91 -15.88 9.96
N GLU A 223 -7.28 -17.02 10.54
CA GLU A 223 -7.42 -17.13 11.99
C GLU A 223 -6.03 -17.05 12.66
N ARG A 224 -5.96 -16.47 13.87
CA ARG A 224 -4.72 -16.38 14.65
C ARG A 224 -4.74 -17.32 15.85
N ASP A 225 -5.91 -17.67 16.36
CA ASP A 225 -6.06 -18.62 17.46
C ASP A 225 -5.96 -20.07 16.95
N GLU A 226 -4.90 -20.77 17.37
CA GLU A 226 -4.62 -22.15 16.97
C GLU A 226 -5.67 -23.16 17.47
N GLU A 227 -6.34 -22.89 18.58
CA GLU A 227 -7.41 -23.75 19.11
C GLU A 227 -8.70 -23.59 18.30
N LEU A 228 -9.01 -22.37 17.84
CA LEU A 228 -10.12 -22.14 16.91
C LEU A 228 -9.85 -22.79 15.56
N LYS A 229 -8.63 -22.65 15.01
CA LYS A 229 -8.22 -23.33 13.76
C LYS A 229 -8.44 -24.82 13.80
N LYS A 230 -7.91 -25.49 14.83
CA LYS A 230 -8.05 -26.96 15.00
C LYS A 230 -9.51 -27.41 15.06
N LYS A 231 -10.39 -26.56 15.56
CA LYS A 231 -11.84 -26.82 15.68
C LYS A 231 -12.64 -26.40 14.44
N GLY A 232 -11.98 -25.88 13.39
CA GLY A 232 -12.65 -25.36 12.20
C GLY A 232 -13.55 -24.16 12.51
N ARG A 233 -13.07 -23.25 13.37
CA ARG A 233 -13.80 -22.07 13.83
C ARG A 233 -13.06 -20.80 13.45
N MET A 234 -13.82 -19.76 13.08
CA MET A 234 -13.29 -18.44 12.74
C MET A 234 -13.82 -17.38 13.69
N SER A 235 -12.93 -16.65 14.34
CA SER A 235 -13.26 -15.49 15.17
C SER A 235 -13.65 -14.28 14.32
N SER A 236 -14.19 -13.24 14.97
CA SER A 236 -14.48 -11.96 14.31
C SER A 236 -13.21 -11.29 13.75
N ASP A 237 -12.05 -11.45 14.41
CA ASP A 237 -10.77 -10.91 13.89
C ASP A 237 -10.30 -11.71 12.67
N GLY A 238 -10.37 -13.04 12.72
CA GLY A 238 -10.05 -13.91 11.58
C GLY A 238 -10.92 -13.60 10.35
N PHE A 239 -12.21 -13.37 10.57
CA PHE A 239 -13.15 -12.95 9.53
C PHE A 239 -12.83 -11.57 8.97
N CYS A 240 -12.52 -10.59 9.84
CA CYS A 240 -12.10 -9.24 9.42
C CYS A 240 -10.83 -9.31 8.54
N ARG A 241 -9.85 -10.13 8.94
CA ARG A 241 -8.62 -10.35 8.16
C ARG A 241 -8.90 -10.96 6.79
N TYR A 242 -9.82 -11.91 6.69
CA TYR A 242 -10.26 -12.47 5.41
C TYR A 242 -10.90 -11.40 4.50
N LEU A 243 -11.85 -10.62 5.02
CA LEU A 243 -12.51 -9.55 4.26
C LEU A 243 -11.54 -8.46 3.78
N MET A 244 -10.45 -8.24 4.51
CA MET A 244 -9.39 -7.29 4.15
C MET A 244 -8.28 -7.89 3.28
N SER A 245 -8.42 -9.14 2.82
CA SER A 245 -7.42 -9.86 2.04
C SER A 245 -7.65 -9.80 0.52
N ASP A 246 -6.64 -10.20 -0.26
CA ASP A 246 -6.75 -10.31 -1.73
C ASP A 246 -7.73 -11.43 -2.16
N GLU A 247 -8.08 -12.37 -1.28
CA GLU A 247 -9.08 -13.40 -1.59
C GLU A 247 -10.52 -12.88 -1.56
N ASN A 248 -10.72 -11.69 -1.00
CA ASN A 248 -12.01 -10.98 -0.98
C ASN A 248 -11.93 -9.66 -1.75
N ALA A 249 -11.12 -9.61 -2.82
CA ALA A 249 -10.99 -8.43 -3.66
C ALA A 249 -12.32 -8.11 -4.37
N PRO A 250 -12.70 -6.82 -4.49
CA PRO A 250 -13.94 -6.43 -5.16
C PRO A 250 -13.88 -6.61 -6.69
N VAL A 251 -12.71 -6.93 -7.23
CA VAL A 251 -12.46 -7.12 -8.66
C VAL A 251 -11.66 -8.40 -8.90
N PHE A 252 -11.82 -8.95 -10.09
CA PHE A 252 -11.01 -10.05 -10.60
C PHE A 252 -9.57 -9.58 -10.83
N LEU A 253 -8.66 -9.99 -9.96
CA LEU A 253 -7.26 -9.56 -9.99
C LEU A 253 -6.50 -10.04 -11.25
N ASP A 254 -6.95 -11.14 -11.87
CA ASP A 254 -6.46 -11.66 -13.15
C ASP A 254 -6.86 -10.77 -14.34
N ARG A 255 -7.97 -10.04 -14.23
CA ARG A 255 -8.42 -9.07 -15.25
C ARG A 255 -7.71 -7.71 -15.16
N LEU A 256 -6.77 -7.54 -14.24
CA LEU A 256 -5.92 -6.35 -14.17
C LEU A 256 -4.77 -6.41 -15.19
N GLU A 257 -4.40 -7.62 -15.63
CA GLU A 257 -3.43 -7.83 -16.70
C GLU A 257 -4.14 -7.85 -18.06
N LEU A 258 -3.37 -7.90 -19.15
CA LEU A 258 -3.94 -7.99 -20.50
C LEU A 258 -4.65 -9.34 -20.68
N TYR A 259 -5.98 -9.33 -20.53
CA TYR A 259 -6.83 -10.54 -20.62
C TYR A 259 -7.74 -10.54 -21.85
N GLN A 260 -7.86 -9.41 -22.54
CA GLN A 260 -8.71 -9.27 -23.73
C GLN A 260 -8.00 -9.82 -24.96
N GLU A 261 -8.77 -10.33 -25.92
CA GLU A 261 -8.24 -10.72 -27.23
C GLU A 261 -7.76 -9.47 -27.97
N MET A 262 -6.48 -9.43 -28.37
CA MET A 262 -5.84 -8.26 -28.99
C MET A 262 -5.60 -8.41 -30.50
N ASP A 263 -6.19 -9.44 -31.12
CA ASP A 263 -6.02 -9.77 -32.54
C ASP A 263 -7.20 -9.32 -33.44
N GLN A 264 -8.20 -8.64 -32.88
CA GLN A 264 -9.33 -8.10 -33.64
C GLN A 264 -8.92 -6.82 -34.42
N PRO A 265 -9.71 -6.36 -35.41
CA PRO A 265 -9.47 -5.09 -36.07
C PRO A 265 -9.51 -3.90 -35.08
N LEU A 266 -8.72 -2.86 -35.34
CA LEU A 266 -8.57 -1.69 -34.45
C LEU A 266 -9.92 -1.02 -34.09
N ALA A 267 -10.88 -1.01 -35.03
CA ALA A 267 -12.20 -0.43 -34.83
C ALA A 267 -13.06 -1.14 -33.77
N HIS A 268 -12.65 -2.32 -33.29
CA HIS A 268 -13.34 -3.08 -32.26
C HIS A 268 -12.91 -2.70 -30.83
N TYR A 269 -11.89 -1.85 -30.69
CA TYR A 269 -11.35 -1.45 -29.40
C TYR A 269 -11.69 0.00 -29.05
N PHE A 270 -12.02 0.24 -27.79
CA PHE A 270 -12.00 1.58 -27.24
C PHE A 270 -10.55 2.00 -26.97
N ILE A 271 -10.13 3.13 -27.54
CA ILE A 271 -8.77 3.64 -27.43
C ILE A 271 -8.78 4.89 -26.55
N SER A 272 -8.06 4.82 -25.43
CA SER A 272 -7.82 5.99 -24.58
C SER A 272 -7.10 7.07 -25.39
N SER A 273 -7.75 8.22 -25.55
CA SER A 273 -7.31 9.31 -26.42
C SER A 273 -7.20 10.61 -25.63
N SER A 274 -6.17 11.41 -25.91
CA SER A 274 -5.95 12.72 -25.29
C SER A 274 -6.15 13.83 -26.33
N HIS A 275 -6.71 14.95 -25.89
CA HIS A 275 -6.91 16.15 -26.71
C HIS A 275 -6.08 17.30 -26.16
N ASN A 276 -5.37 18.03 -27.03
CA ASN A 276 -4.46 19.12 -26.66
C ASN A 276 -3.44 18.73 -25.56
N THR A 277 -2.77 17.60 -25.72
CA THR A 277 -1.88 16.99 -24.70
C THR A 277 -0.71 17.90 -24.27
N TYR A 278 -0.33 18.87 -25.10
CA TYR A 278 0.70 19.85 -24.79
C TYR A 278 0.29 20.87 -23.71
N LEU A 279 -1.01 21.05 -23.46
CA LEU A 279 -1.51 22.02 -22.47
C LEU A 279 -1.48 21.42 -21.07
N THR A 280 -0.86 22.13 -20.13
CA THR A 280 -0.82 21.76 -18.69
C THR A 280 -1.77 22.60 -17.84
N GLY A 281 -2.59 23.44 -18.47
CA GLY A 281 -3.51 24.35 -17.78
C GLY A 281 -4.64 24.84 -18.66
N ARG A 282 -4.98 26.13 -18.56
CA ARG A 282 -6.10 26.75 -19.29
C ARG A 282 -5.88 26.73 -20.81
N GLN A 283 -6.97 26.64 -21.59
CA GLN A 283 -6.93 26.71 -23.06
C GLN A 283 -6.38 28.05 -23.56
N PHE A 284 -6.65 29.14 -22.83
CA PHE A 284 -6.13 30.47 -23.11
C PHE A 284 -5.23 30.93 -21.97
N GLY A 285 -4.03 31.41 -22.32
CA GLY A 285 -3.04 31.90 -21.36
C GLY A 285 -2.46 30.83 -20.43
N GLY A 286 -2.69 29.53 -20.70
CA GLY A 286 -2.08 28.42 -19.99
C GLY A 286 -0.65 28.12 -20.46
N LYS A 287 0.10 27.39 -19.65
CA LYS A 287 1.44 26.90 -20.02
C LYS A 287 1.34 25.67 -20.90
N SER A 288 2.33 25.49 -21.77
CA SER A 288 2.54 24.27 -22.56
C SER A 288 3.78 23.54 -22.06
N SER A 289 3.80 22.21 -22.16
CA SER A 289 4.94 21.34 -21.80
C SER A 289 5.19 20.26 -22.84
#